data_AF-A0A8J8NBH5-F1
#
_entry.id   AF-A0A8J8NBH5-F1
#
_cell.length_a   1.000
_cell.length_b   1.000
_cell.length_c   1.000
_cell.angle_alpha   90.00
_cell.angle_beta   90.00
_cell.angle_gamma   90.00
#
_symmetry.space_group_name_H-M   'P 1'
#
loop_
_entity.id
_entity.type
_entity.pdbx_description
1 polymer ?
#
loop_
_entity_poly.entity_id
_entity_poly.type
_entity_poly.pdbx_seq_one_letter_code
_entity_poly.pdbx_strand_id
1 'polypeptide(L)'
;MLQQEIGDLNRGKVHLESELESELFNIKLLQGFEEILLQQEDSLFSLRQGEEDGTFGFTEEIRTVSSVGQIDLERQIALLEAEEAYLAGLKEQVTTFEPPQKQFRKCINCKKDVNVRDENIDEASSPTSSHCVFHPGKLKFFSCKGCGGDEYHTCCNRCDNCNKGCRQQRHVFTRD
;
A
#
# COMPACT_ATOMS: atom_id res chain seq x y z
N MET A 1 7.15 25.69 4.62
CA MET A 1 7.83 24.54 5.26
C MET A 1 6.98 23.95 6.37
N LEU A 2 6.61 24.69 7.42
CA LEU A 2 5.79 24.16 8.54
C LEU A 2 4.47 23.45 8.14
N GLN A 3 3.71 23.99 7.18
CA GLN A 3 2.47 23.32 6.73
C GLN A 3 2.71 21.97 6.04
N GLN A 4 3.89 21.79 5.42
CA GLN A 4 4.24 20.53 4.77
C GLN A 4 4.63 19.48 5.82
N GLU A 5 5.44 19.87 6.81
CA GLU A 5 5.80 19.00 7.95
C GLU A 5 4.57 18.54 8.74
N ILE A 6 3.59 19.42 8.98
CA ILE A 6 2.32 19.04 9.62
C ILE A 6 1.56 18.02 8.77
N GLY A 7 1.56 18.20 7.44
CA GLY A 7 0.93 17.25 6.52
C GLY A 7 1.60 15.88 6.52
N ASP A 8 2.92 15.83 6.57
CA ASP A 8 3.69 14.59 6.67
C ASP A 8 3.46 13.87 8.00
N LEU A 9 3.45 14.61 9.11
CA LEU A 9 3.16 14.06 10.44
C LEU A 9 1.74 13.48 10.53
N ASN A 10 0.75 14.17 9.97
CA ASN A 10 -0.63 13.68 9.95
C ASN A 10 -0.79 12.41 9.11
N ARG A 11 -0.07 12.29 7.99
CA ARG A 11 -0.05 11.05 7.19
C ARG A 11 0.59 9.90 7.96
N GLY A 12 1.71 10.16 8.64
CA GLY A 12 2.37 9.18 9.50
C GLY A 12 1.45 8.70 10.63
N LYS A 13 0.71 9.63 11.26
CA LYS A 13 -0.27 9.31 12.30
C LYS A 13 -1.37 8.37 11.81
N VAL A 14 -1.99 8.68 10.66
CA VAL A 14 -3.06 7.85 10.08
C VAL A 14 -2.55 6.44 9.75
N HIS A 15 -1.32 6.32 9.25
CA HIS A 15 -0.73 5.02 8.96
C HIS A 15 -0.52 4.18 10.24
N LEU A 16 0.04 4.78 11.30
CA LEU A 16 0.24 4.11 12.58
C LEU A 16 -1.08 3.71 13.26
N GLU A 17 -2.12 4.55 13.15
CA GLU A 17 -3.46 4.21 13.66
C GLU A 17 -4.05 2.99 12.92
N SER A 18 -3.88 2.92 11.59
CA SER A 18 -4.31 1.76 10.80
C SER A 18 -3.54 0.48 11.15
N GLU A 19 -2.23 0.56 11.38
CA GLU A 19 -1.42 -0.58 11.80
C GLU A 19 -1.86 -1.07 13.19
N LEU A 20 -2.08 -0.15 14.13
CA LEU A 20 -2.56 -0.49 15.47
C LEU A 20 -3.94 -1.16 15.46
N GLU A 21 -4.87 -0.69 14.63
CA GLU A 21 -6.18 -1.31 14.47
C GLU A 21 -6.09 -2.74 13.93
N SER A 22 -5.20 -2.97 12.95
CA SER A 22 -4.94 -4.30 12.40
C SER A 22 -4.38 -5.26 13.47
N GLU A 23 -3.41 -4.81 14.26
CA GLU A 23 -2.83 -5.63 15.33
C GLU A 23 -3.84 -5.91 16.46
N LEU A 24 -4.67 -4.93 16.83
CA LEU A 24 -5.75 -5.13 17.80
C LEU A 24 -6.79 -6.15 17.30
N PHE A 25 -7.07 -6.16 16.00
CA PHE A 25 -7.95 -7.17 15.41
C PHE A 25 -7.33 -8.58 15.52
N ASN A 26 -6.05 -8.73 15.18
CA ASN A 26 -5.33 -10.00 15.29
C ASN A 26 -5.31 -10.53 16.73
N ILE A 27 -5.08 -9.66 17.72
CA ILE A 27 -5.09 -10.04 19.15
C ILE A 27 -6.48 -10.57 19.56
N LYS A 28 -7.56 -9.88 19.18
CA LYS A 28 -8.93 -10.33 19.48
C LYS A 28 -9.26 -11.67 18.83
N LEU A 29 -8.77 -11.89 17.60
CA LEU A 29 -8.95 -13.15 16.90
C LEU A 29 -8.26 -14.29 17.66
N LEU A 30 -7.02 -14.09 18.10
CA LEU A 30 -6.28 -15.08 18.89
C LEU A 30 -6.95 -15.39 20.23
N GLN A 31 -7.48 -14.37 20.92
CA GLN A 31 -8.24 -14.57 22.16
C GLN A 31 -9.50 -15.42 21.92
N GLY A 32 -10.22 -15.18 20.82
CA GLY A 32 -11.37 -16.02 20.44
C GLY A 32 -10.99 -17.48 20.18
N PHE A 33 -9.83 -17.74 19.57
CA PHE A 33 -9.33 -19.10 19.39
C PHE A 33 -8.96 -19.78 20.72
N GLU A 34 -8.36 -19.05 21.66
CA GLU A 34 -8.01 -19.58 22.99
C GLU A 34 -9.27 -20.00 23.77
N GLU A 35 -10.34 -19.21 23.73
CA GLU A 35 -11.63 -19.55 24.35
C GLU A 35 -12.26 -20.81 23.76
N ILE A 36 -12.18 -20.99 22.43
CA ILE A 36 -12.69 -22.19 21.75
C ILE A 36 -11.90 -23.42 22.17
N LEU A 37 -10.58 -23.31 22.25
CA LEU A 37 -9.72 -24.43 22.68
C LEU A 37 -10.03 -24.85 24.12
N LEU A 38 -10.21 -23.89 25.03
CA LEU A 38 -10.60 -24.16 26.42
C LEU A 38 -11.96 -24.88 26.50
N GLN A 39 -12.95 -24.46 25.72
CA GLN A 39 -14.25 -25.15 25.67
C GLN A 39 -14.14 -26.60 25.14
N GLN A 40 -13.25 -26.83 24.17
CA GLN A 40 -12.99 -28.19 23.67
C GLN A 40 -12.29 -29.06 24.71
N GLU A 41 -11.34 -28.52 25.48
CA GLU A 41 -10.67 -29.25 26.56
C GLU A 41 -11.65 -29.62 27.68
N ASP A 42 -12.52 -28.70 28.10
CA ASP A 42 -13.56 -28.98 29.10
C ASP A 42 -14.53 -30.09 28.64
N SER A 43 -14.88 -30.07 27.35
CA SER A 43 -15.72 -31.10 26.74
C SER A 43 -15.04 -32.46 26.72
N LEU A 44 -13.75 -32.51 26.35
CA LEU A 44 -12.94 -33.74 26.37
C LEU A 44 -12.68 -34.26 27.78
N PHE A 45 -12.54 -33.36 28.76
CA PHE A 45 -12.36 -33.72 30.16
C PHE A 45 -13.63 -34.37 30.72
N SER A 46 -14.80 -33.79 30.44
CA SER A 46 -16.11 -34.34 30.84
C SER A 46 -16.34 -35.74 30.25
N LEU A 47 -15.94 -35.96 28.99
CA LEU A 47 -16.01 -37.27 28.35
C LEU A 47 -15.10 -38.31 29.03
N ARG A 48 -13.88 -37.92 29.43
CA ARG A 48 -12.95 -38.81 30.14
C ARG A 48 -13.43 -39.21 31.53
N GLN A 49 -14.04 -38.29 32.29
CA GLN A 49 -14.60 -38.64 33.60
C GLN A 49 -15.77 -39.63 33.49
N GLY A 50 -16.60 -39.53 32.45
CA GLY A 50 -17.69 -40.48 32.20
C GLY A 50 -17.21 -41.91 31.88
N GLU A 51 -16.00 -42.07 31.33
CA GLU A 51 -15.37 -43.39 31.11
C GLU A 51 -14.94 -44.05 32.42
N GLU A 52 -14.36 -43.29 33.36
CA GLU A 52 -13.83 -43.84 34.61
C GLU A 52 -14.94 -44.28 35.59
N ASP A 53 -16.08 -43.59 35.59
CA ASP A 53 -17.21 -43.86 36.49
C ASP A 53 -18.10 -45.03 36.01
N GLY A 54 -17.83 -45.61 34.83
CA GLY A 54 -18.59 -46.73 34.26
C GLY A 54 -20.06 -46.42 33.99
N THR A 55 -20.47 -45.16 34.07
CA THR A 55 -21.84 -44.68 33.83
C THR A 55 -22.14 -44.49 32.35
N PHE A 56 -21.11 -44.40 31.49
CA PHE A 56 -21.27 -44.44 30.05
C PHE A 56 -21.08 -45.87 29.52
N GLY A 57 -22.20 -46.57 29.31
CA GLY A 57 -22.20 -47.73 28.44
C GLY A 57 -21.99 -47.27 27.00
N PHE A 58 -20.76 -47.33 26.50
CA PHE A 58 -20.40 -47.10 25.09
C PHE A 58 -21.05 -48.17 24.21
N THR A 59 -22.36 -48.05 24.00
CA THR A 59 -23.09 -48.77 22.95
C THR A 59 -22.71 -48.16 21.59
N GLU A 60 -22.90 -48.91 20.50
CA GLU A 60 -22.35 -48.74 19.14
C GLU A 60 -22.35 -47.33 18.50
N GLU A 61 -23.02 -46.34 19.09
CA GLU A 61 -23.13 -44.96 18.60
C GLU A 61 -21.80 -44.20 18.56
N ILE A 62 -20.83 -44.47 19.45
CA ILE A 62 -19.55 -43.72 19.44
C ILE A 62 -18.58 -44.19 18.34
N ARG A 63 -18.69 -45.45 17.89
CA ARG A 63 -17.93 -45.93 16.71
C ARG A 63 -18.38 -45.23 15.42
N THR A 64 -19.66 -44.90 15.30
CA THR A 64 -20.16 -44.19 14.12
C THR A 64 -19.77 -42.71 14.14
N VAL A 65 -19.75 -42.04 15.31
CA VAL A 65 -19.29 -40.64 15.43
C VAL A 65 -17.80 -40.48 15.10
N SER A 66 -16.93 -41.44 15.48
CA SER A 66 -15.50 -41.42 15.06
C SER A 66 -15.33 -41.48 13.54
N SER A 67 -16.16 -42.26 12.84
CA SER A 67 -16.09 -42.35 11.37
C SER A 67 -16.63 -41.10 10.66
N VAL A 68 -17.65 -40.44 11.23
CA VAL A 68 -18.21 -39.20 10.67
C VAL A 68 -17.26 -38.01 10.91
N GLY A 69 -16.60 -37.95 12.07
CA GLY A 69 -15.58 -36.93 12.35
C GLY A 69 -14.31 -37.06 11.50
N GLN A 70 -13.91 -38.29 11.15
CA GLN A 70 -12.80 -38.52 10.22
C GLN A 70 -13.12 -38.05 8.79
N ILE A 71 -14.34 -38.31 8.30
CA ILE A 71 -14.77 -37.86 6.97
C ILE A 71 -14.83 -36.32 6.91
N ASP A 72 -15.25 -35.65 7.99
CA ASP A 72 -15.29 -34.19 8.03
C ASP A 72 -13.88 -33.57 8.10
N LEU A 73 -12.95 -34.20 8.82
CA LEU A 73 -11.55 -33.74 8.89
C LEU A 73 -10.82 -33.90 7.55
N GLU A 74 -10.96 -35.04 6.87
CA GLU A 74 -10.38 -35.26 5.54
C GLU A 74 -10.90 -34.23 4.53
N ARG A 75 -12.18 -33.89 4.61
CA ARG A 75 -12.77 -32.84 3.78
C ARG A 75 -12.21 -31.45 4.10
N GLN A 76 -12.01 -31.13 5.38
CA GLN A 76 -11.41 -29.85 5.79
C GLN A 76 -9.95 -29.75 5.33
N ILE A 77 -9.17 -30.84 5.44
CA ILE A 77 -7.80 -30.90 4.92
C ILE A 77 -7.78 -30.66 3.40
N ALA A 78 -8.65 -31.34 2.65
CA ALA A 78 -8.73 -31.16 1.20
C ALA A 78 -9.12 -29.73 0.78
N LEU A 79 -9.96 -29.05 1.57
CA LEU A 79 -10.31 -27.65 1.33
C LEU A 79 -9.12 -26.70 1.60
N LEU A 80 -8.37 -26.93 2.68
CA LEU A 80 -7.17 -26.16 3.01
C LEU A 80 -6.08 -26.33 1.95
N GLU A 81 -5.83 -27.57 1.51
CA GLU A 81 -4.86 -27.86 0.44
C GLU A 81 -5.24 -27.16 -0.88
N ALA A 82 -6.54 -27.11 -1.22
CA ALA A 82 -7.02 -26.42 -2.40
C ALA A 82 -6.85 -24.88 -2.30
N GLU A 83 -7.07 -24.31 -1.12
CA GLU A 83 -6.85 -22.88 -0.86
C GLU A 83 -5.36 -22.51 -0.94
N GLU A 84 -4.48 -23.32 -0.34
CA GLU A 84 -3.04 -23.12 -0.43
C GLU A 84 -2.54 -23.17 -1.88
N ALA A 85 -3.03 -24.13 -2.67
CA ALA A 85 -2.70 -24.23 -4.09
C ALA A 85 -3.18 -23.00 -4.88
N TYR A 86 -4.37 -22.48 -4.59
CA TYR A 86 -4.89 -21.27 -5.20
C TYR A 86 -4.05 -20.02 -4.84
N LEU A 87 -3.70 -19.87 -3.55
CA LEU A 87 -2.86 -18.78 -3.07
C LEU A 87 -1.44 -18.85 -3.66
N ALA A 88 -0.89 -20.05 -3.85
CA ALA A 88 0.40 -20.24 -4.51
C ALA A 88 0.36 -19.74 -5.97
N GLY A 89 -0.71 -20.06 -6.71
CA GLY A 89 -0.91 -19.57 -8.08
C GLY A 89 -1.08 -18.06 -8.16
N LEU A 90 -1.79 -17.44 -7.21
CA LEU A 90 -1.88 -15.98 -7.10
C LEU A 90 -0.53 -15.33 -6.81
N LYS A 91 0.27 -15.91 -5.90
CA LYS A 91 1.61 -15.40 -5.61
C LYS A 91 2.50 -15.42 -6.85
N GLU A 92 2.45 -16.47 -7.65
CA GLU A 92 3.20 -16.55 -8.91
C GLU A 92 2.75 -15.48 -9.92
N GLN A 93 1.45 -15.20 -10.02
CA GLN A 93 0.94 -14.11 -10.87
C GLN A 93 1.39 -12.73 -10.37
N VAL A 94 1.47 -12.53 -9.06
CA VAL A 94 1.96 -11.27 -8.47
C VAL A 94 3.47 -11.11 -8.64
N THR A 95 4.27 -12.19 -8.50
CA THR A 95 5.72 -12.11 -8.69
C THR A 95 6.13 -11.92 -10.14
N THR A 96 5.32 -12.39 -11.10
CA THR A 96 5.54 -12.16 -12.53
C THR A 96 5.05 -10.78 -13.00
N PHE A 97 4.30 -10.05 -12.17
CA PHE A 97 3.91 -8.68 -12.46
C PHE A 97 5.11 -7.74 -12.27
N GLU A 98 5.92 -7.58 -13.31
CA GLU A 98 6.95 -6.54 -13.32
C GLU A 98 6.28 -5.17 -13.16
N PRO A 99 6.70 -4.34 -12.20
CA PRO A 99 6.13 -3.02 -12.06
C PRO A 99 6.34 -2.25 -13.37
N PRO A 100 5.34 -1.47 -13.82
CA PRO A 100 5.45 -0.71 -15.05
C PRO A 100 6.72 0.15 -15.00
N GLN A 101 7.69 -0.14 -15.87
CA GLN A 101 8.92 0.65 -15.93
C GLN A 101 8.59 2.14 -16.08
N LYS A 102 9.14 2.97 -15.19
CA LYS A 102 8.93 4.42 -15.22
C LYS A 102 9.56 4.97 -16.50
N GLN A 103 8.75 5.53 -17.38
CA GLN A 103 9.23 6.14 -18.61
C GLN A 103 9.47 7.63 -18.35
N PHE A 104 10.73 8.00 -18.13
CA PHE A 104 11.13 9.40 -18.00
C PHE A 104 11.42 10.00 -19.38
N ARG A 105 10.85 11.18 -19.65
CA ARG A 105 11.22 12.01 -20.81
C ARG A 105 11.66 13.40 -20.36
N LYS A 106 12.63 13.96 -21.07
CA LYS A 106 13.15 15.29 -20.79
C LYS A 106 12.26 16.35 -21.42
N CYS A 107 11.72 17.26 -20.62
CA CYS A 107 10.92 18.37 -21.12
C CYS A 107 11.78 19.38 -21.90
N ILE A 108 11.33 19.78 -23.09
CA ILE A 108 12.02 20.75 -23.96
C ILE A 108 12.16 22.12 -23.28
N ASN A 109 11.16 22.53 -22.50
CA ASN A 109 11.07 23.87 -21.94
C ASN A 109 11.86 24.01 -20.62
N CYS A 110 11.52 23.22 -19.59
CA CYS A 110 12.19 23.30 -18.29
C CYS A 110 13.44 22.42 -18.17
N LYS A 111 13.73 21.58 -19.17
CA LYS A 111 14.88 20.65 -19.20
C LYS A 111 14.91 19.60 -18.08
N LYS A 112 13.83 19.46 -17.30
CA LYS A 112 13.68 18.42 -16.27
C LYS A 112 13.17 17.12 -16.86
N ASP A 113 13.60 16.00 -16.28
CA ASP A 113 13.06 14.68 -16.57
C ASP A 113 11.73 14.48 -15.85
N VAL A 114 10.70 14.05 -16.59
CA VAL A 114 9.32 13.90 -16.13
C VAL A 114 8.83 12.51 -16.46
N ASN A 115 8.16 11.86 -15.51
CA ASN A 115 7.51 10.57 -15.74
C ASN A 115 6.28 10.77 -16.63
N VAL A 116 6.26 10.14 -17.81
CA VAL A 116 5.21 10.36 -18.82
C VAL A 116 3.98 9.50 -18.55
N ARG A 117 4.13 8.38 -17.82
CA ARG A 117 3.03 7.44 -17.56
C ARG A 117 1.89 7.98 -16.70
N ASP A 118 2.07 9.15 -16.10
CA ASP A 118 1.01 9.84 -15.38
C ASP A 118 0.13 10.65 -16.36
N GLU A 119 -0.34 9.99 -17.43
CA GLU A 119 -1.21 10.58 -18.46
C GLU A 119 -2.63 10.88 -17.92
N ASN A 120 -2.96 10.34 -16.73
CA ASN A 120 -4.17 10.58 -15.96
C ASN A 120 -3.95 11.51 -14.74
N ILE A 121 -3.01 12.47 -14.79
CA ILE A 121 -3.03 13.57 -13.81
C ILE A 121 -4.13 14.56 -14.23
N ASP A 122 -5.37 14.13 -14.07
CA ASP A 122 -6.51 15.01 -13.97
C ASP A 122 -6.44 15.71 -12.60
N GLU A 123 -5.88 16.92 -12.64
CA GLU A 123 -6.08 18.10 -11.80
C GLU A 123 -6.03 18.05 -10.25
N ALA A 124 -6.04 16.92 -9.53
CA ALA A 124 -6.40 16.99 -8.10
C ALA A 124 -5.49 16.35 -7.04
N SER A 125 -4.52 15.48 -7.34
CA SER A 125 -3.96 14.66 -6.23
C SER A 125 -2.49 14.27 -6.28
N SER A 126 -1.62 15.02 -6.98
CA SER A 126 -0.18 14.92 -6.73
C SER A 126 0.48 16.30 -6.69
N PRO A 127 1.13 16.68 -5.58
CA PRO A 127 1.70 18.02 -5.39
C PRO A 127 3.00 18.27 -6.19
N THR A 128 3.46 17.31 -7.00
CA THR A 128 4.64 17.46 -7.88
C THR A 128 4.25 17.76 -9.33
N SER A 129 3.39 18.77 -9.48
CA SER A 129 3.20 19.67 -10.63
C SER A 129 3.11 19.03 -12.02
N SER A 130 1.88 18.83 -12.49
CA SER A 130 1.51 18.66 -13.92
C SER A 130 1.92 19.85 -14.82
N HIS A 131 2.47 20.91 -14.23
CA HIS A 131 2.79 22.16 -14.90
C HIS A 131 4.30 22.42 -14.99
N CYS A 132 4.77 22.57 -16.22
CA CYS A 132 6.10 23.04 -16.58
C CYS A 132 6.23 24.55 -16.32
N VAL A 133 7.03 24.91 -15.32
CA VAL A 133 7.40 26.30 -15.01
C VAL A 133 8.79 26.60 -15.58
N PHE A 134 8.92 27.62 -16.43
CA PHE A 134 10.17 27.94 -17.12
C PHE A 134 10.22 29.40 -17.58
N HIS A 135 11.42 29.85 -17.98
CA HIS A 135 11.64 31.12 -18.67
C HIS A 135 11.82 30.87 -20.18
N PRO A 136 10.96 31.40 -21.06
CA PRO A 136 11.16 31.33 -22.51
C PRO A 136 12.21 32.33 -23.02
N GLY A 137 12.67 33.25 -22.17
CA GLY A 137 13.71 34.21 -22.49
C GLY A 137 15.11 33.60 -22.41
N LYS A 138 16.12 34.34 -22.89
CA LYS A 138 17.53 33.95 -22.74
C LYS A 138 18.06 34.48 -21.41
N LEU A 139 19.00 33.75 -20.79
CA LEU A 139 19.78 34.26 -19.67
C LEU A 139 20.77 35.31 -20.18
N LYS A 140 20.83 36.47 -19.52
CA LYS A 140 21.81 37.53 -19.75
C LYS A 140 22.45 37.94 -18.44
N PHE A 141 23.68 38.45 -18.53
CA PHE A 141 24.43 38.95 -17.37
C PHE A 141 24.36 40.48 -17.33
N PHE A 142 23.67 41.03 -16.32
CA PHE A 142 23.59 42.46 -16.03
C PHE A 142 23.09 42.66 -14.59
N SER A 143 21.89 43.21 -14.38
CA SER A 143 21.29 43.39 -13.06
C SER A 143 19.83 42.95 -13.07
N CYS A 144 19.51 41.95 -12.25
CA CYS A 144 18.16 41.48 -11.99
C CYS A 144 17.30 42.60 -11.41
N LYS A 145 16.10 42.85 -11.96
CA LYS A 145 15.17 43.86 -11.42
C LYS A 145 14.57 43.51 -10.06
N GLY A 146 14.71 42.26 -9.62
CA GLY A 146 14.19 41.79 -8.32
C GLY A 146 15.18 41.95 -7.18
N CYS A 147 16.43 41.52 -7.38
CA CYS A 147 17.45 41.49 -6.32
C CYS A 147 18.75 42.23 -6.65
N GLY A 148 18.88 42.80 -7.86
CA GLY A 148 20.12 43.44 -8.32
C GLY A 148 21.25 42.50 -8.73
N GLY A 149 21.07 41.17 -8.62
CA GLY A 149 22.11 40.19 -8.95
C GLY A 149 22.52 40.15 -10.43
N ASP A 150 23.66 39.51 -10.70
CA ASP A 150 24.40 39.64 -11.97
C ASP A 150 23.77 38.96 -13.19
N GLU A 151 22.70 38.20 -13.01
CA GLU A 151 22.04 37.45 -14.08
C GLU A 151 20.54 37.72 -14.11
N TYR A 152 19.91 37.65 -15.28
CA TYR A 152 18.46 37.75 -15.41
C TYR A 152 17.96 37.09 -16.70
N HIS A 153 16.70 36.67 -16.71
CA HIS A 153 16.02 36.17 -17.89
C HIS A 153 15.30 37.28 -18.65
N THR A 154 15.51 37.38 -19.96
CA THR A 154 14.92 38.44 -20.79
C THR A 154 13.38 38.43 -20.85
N CYS A 155 12.72 37.33 -20.47
CA CYS A 155 11.26 37.28 -20.45
C CYS A 155 10.62 38.14 -19.36
N CYS A 156 11.30 38.29 -18.21
CA CYS A 156 10.72 38.92 -17.02
C CYS A 156 11.68 39.87 -16.30
N ASN A 157 12.94 39.97 -16.76
CA ASN A 157 14.00 40.74 -16.14
C ASN A 157 14.31 40.33 -14.69
N ARG A 158 14.11 39.04 -14.36
CA ARG A 158 14.39 38.46 -13.03
C ARG A 158 15.30 37.24 -13.15
N CYS A 159 16.09 36.96 -12.13
CA CYS A 159 16.94 35.76 -12.02
C CYS A 159 16.16 34.55 -11.47
N ASP A 160 16.79 33.38 -11.50
CA ASP A 160 16.21 32.12 -10.99
C ASP A 160 16.04 32.07 -9.47
N ASN A 161 16.70 32.98 -8.74
CA ASN A 161 16.50 33.16 -7.30
C ASN A 161 15.24 33.98 -7.01
N CYS A 162 14.94 34.98 -7.84
CA CYS A 162 13.74 35.81 -7.69
C CYS A 162 12.48 35.15 -8.26
N ASN A 163 12.61 34.38 -9.34
CA ASN A 163 11.50 33.71 -9.98
C ASN A 163 11.98 32.43 -10.70
N LYS A 164 11.44 31.26 -10.33
CA LYS A 164 11.79 29.96 -10.94
C LYS A 164 11.29 29.80 -12.39
N GLY A 165 10.32 30.62 -12.81
CA GLY A 165 9.85 30.66 -14.19
C GLY A 165 8.76 31.69 -14.38
N CYS A 166 8.87 32.51 -15.42
CA CYS A 166 7.89 33.55 -15.74
C CYS A 166 6.66 33.00 -16.50
N ARG A 167 6.70 31.74 -16.95
CA ARG A 167 5.62 31.10 -17.72
C ARG A 167 5.34 29.70 -17.17
N GLN A 168 4.06 29.34 -17.17
CA GLN A 168 3.56 28.03 -16.76
C GLN A 168 2.75 27.41 -17.90
N GLN A 169 3.13 26.22 -18.34
CA GLN A 169 2.43 25.45 -19.40
C GLN A 169 2.52 23.95 -19.10
N ARG A 170 1.94 23.09 -19.93
CA ARG A 170 2.19 21.64 -19.85
C ARG A 170 3.62 21.31 -20.29
N HIS A 171 4.18 20.21 -19.79
CA HIS A 171 5.46 19.71 -20.28
C HIS A 171 5.33 19.32 -21.75
N VAL A 172 6.36 19.66 -22.55
CA VAL A 172 6.42 19.34 -23.97
C VAL A 172 7.66 18.48 -24.19
N PHE A 173 7.48 17.34 -24.86
CA PHE A 173 8.53 16.37 -25.14
C PHE A 173 8.77 16.29 -26.64
N THR A 174 9.99 15.95 -27.05
CA THR A 174 10.24 15.61 -28.45
C THR A 174 9.47 14.35 -28.81
N ARG A 175 8.86 14.32 -29.99
CA ARG A 175 8.40 13.05 -30.58
C ARG A 175 9.65 12.42 -31.19
N ASP A 176 10.00 11.24 -30.69
CA ASP A 176 10.97 10.37 -31.36
C ASP A 176 10.38 9.84 -32.67
#